data_AF-A0A2P8QYN4-F1
#
_entry.id   AF-A0A2P8QYN4-F1
#
_cell.length_a   1.000
_cell.length_b   1.000
_cell.length_c   1.000
_cell.angle_alpha   90.00
_cell.angle_beta   90.00
_cell.angle_gamma   90.00
#
_symmetry.space_group_name_H-M   'P 1'
#
loop_
_entity.id
_entity.type
_entity.pdbx_description
1 polymer ?
#
loop_
_entity_poly.entity_id
_entity_poly.type
_entity_poly.pdbx_seq_one_letter_code
_entity_poly.pdbx_strand_id
1 'polypeptide(L)'
;MRRNILKAFTLIELIVVIIVVGILAAIAIPKIDKNVMIEASDQVAGHLRYAQHLAMMDDKFDPTDPTWFRERWTLEFTTFGGGDIRYSIYSDLTKSGNLNSPTEVARDPQNPEKYLSAGWSGISDADKDKTNNNFNLTKKFSITNVSFGDTCNNNRNLSISFDKKGRPYLKASVGTSRNPMDRILTQDCNITLTNSAGQNAIITVYKESGFVEVISVPTN
;
A
#
# COMPACT_ATOMS: atom_id res chain seq x y z
N MET A 1 -43.26 -41.73 -48.39
CA MET A 1 -42.25 -41.90 -47.31
C MET A 1 -41.13 -40.89 -47.52
N ARG A 2 -40.91 -39.98 -46.56
CA ARG A 2 -39.86 -38.95 -46.64
C ARG A 2 -38.61 -39.50 -45.93
N ARG A 3 -37.50 -39.66 -46.65
CA ARG A 3 -36.26 -40.26 -46.13
C ARG A 3 -35.48 -39.18 -45.36
N ASN A 4 -35.39 -39.32 -44.04
CA ASN A 4 -34.54 -38.45 -43.21
C ASN A 4 -33.08 -38.86 -43.40
N ILE A 5 -32.30 -38.03 -44.10
CA ILE A 5 -30.85 -38.19 -44.22
C ILE A 5 -30.23 -37.64 -42.93
N LEU A 6 -29.66 -38.52 -42.11
CA LEU A 6 -28.77 -38.11 -41.03
C LEU A 6 -27.47 -37.62 -41.67
N LYS A 7 -27.23 -36.31 -41.63
CA LYS A 7 -25.98 -35.72 -42.12
C LYS A 7 -24.88 -36.04 -41.10
N ALA A 8 -23.94 -36.89 -41.50
CA ALA A 8 -22.74 -37.17 -40.73
C ALA A 8 -21.70 -36.06 -40.96
N PHE A 9 -21.08 -35.60 -39.88
CA PHE A 9 -20.00 -34.62 -39.93
C PHE A 9 -18.72 -35.29 -40.43
N THR A 10 -18.04 -34.67 -41.38
CA THR A 10 -16.79 -35.21 -41.92
C THR A 10 -15.60 -34.89 -41.00
N LEU A 11 -14.58 -35.75 -41.01
CA LEU A 11 -13.38 -35.54 -40.21
C LEU A 11 -12.64 -34.25 -40.58
N ILE A 12 -12.70 -33.84 -41.86
CA ILE A 12 -12.10 -32.59 -42.32
C ILE A 12 -12.88 -31.35 -41.83
N GLU A 13 -14.22 -31.39 -41.78
CA GLU A 13 -15.02 -30.31 -41.20
C GLU A 13 -14.70 -30.12 -39.71
N LEU A 14 -14.45 -31.21 -38.98
CA LEU A 14 -14.07 -31.15 -37.56
C LEU A 14 -12.74 -30.44 -37.36
N ILE A 15 -11.74 -30.77 -38.19
CA ILE A 15 -10.43 -30.13 -38.13
C ILE A 15 -10.55 -28.63 -38.42
N VAL A 16 -11.31 -28.24 -39.44
CA VAL A 16 -11.53 -26.83 -39.78
C VAL A 16 -12.21 -26.09 -38.63
N VAL A 17 -13.23 -26.68 -38.00
CA VAL A 17 -13.91 -26.07 -36.85
C VAL A 17 -12.95 -25.86 -35.68
N ILE A 18 -12.13 -26.85 -35.33
CA ILE A 18 -11.17 -26.72 -34.22
C ILE A 18 -10.13 -25.64 -34.51
N ILE A 19 -9.62 -25.56 -35.73
CA ILE A 19 -8.67 -24.51 -36.14
C ILE A 19 -9.31 -23.13 -36.04
N VAL A 20 -10.53 -22.96 -36.57
CA VAL A 20 -11.26 -21.70 -36.54
C VAL A 20 -11.55 -21.27 -35.09
N VAL A 21 -12.03 -22.19 -34.25
CA VAL A 21 -12.28 -21.92 -32.83
C VAL A 21 -10.98 -21.57 -32.10
N GLY A 22 -9.86 -22.23 -32.42
CA GLY A 22 -8.55 -21.92 -31.85
C GLY A 22 -8.05 -20.50 -32.20
N ILE A 23 -8.23 -20.08 -33.46
CA ILE A 23 -7.89 -18.72 -33.91
C ILE A 23 -8.80 -17.69 -33.23
N LEU A 24 -10.12 -17.96 -33.21
CA LEU A 24 -11.11 -17.08 -32.56
C LEU A 24 -10.84 -16.96 -31.06
N ALA A 25 -10.46 -18.05 -30.38
CA ALA A 25 -10.11 -18.03 -28.97
C ALA A 25 -8.86 -17.19 -28.70
N ALA A 26 -7.85 -17.24 -29.57
CA ALA A 26 -6.62 -16.46 -29.42
C ALA A 26 -6.86 -14.94 -29.54
N ILE A 27 -7.76 -14.50 -30.43
CA ILE A 27 -8.11 -13.08 -30.60
C ILE A 27 -9.15 -12.58 -29.58
N ALA A 28 -9.95 -13.50 -29.01
CA ALA A 28 -11.03 -13.15 -28.09
C ALA A 28 -10.57 -12.90 -26.65
N ILE A 29 -9.30 -13.17 -26.30
CA ILE A 29 -8.77 -12.88 -24.96
C ILE A 29 -8.68 -11.35 -24.79
N PRO A 30 -9.53 -10.73 -23.96
CA PRO A 30 -9.43 -9.31 -23.70
C PRO A 30 -8.13 -9.06 -22.93
N LYS A 31 -7.29 -8.14 -23.41
CA LYS A 31 -6.26 -7.55 -22.54
C LYS A 31 -6.97 -6.71 -21.50
N ILE A 32 -7.07 -7.21 -20.28
CA ILE A 32 -7.52 -6.40 -19.16
C ILE A 32 -6.37 -5.44 -18.85
N ASP A 33 -6.42 -4.23 -19.39
CA ASP A 33 -5.55 -3.13 -18.97
C ASP A 33 -5.97 -2.72 -17.56
N LYS A 34 -5.42 -3.42 -16.56
CA LYS A 34 -5.55 -3.01 -15.17
C LYS A 34 -4.87 -1.66 -15.03
N ASN A 35 -5.63 -0.67 -14.59
CA ASN A 35 -5.07 0.63 -14.30
C ASN A 35 -4.20 0.53 -13.04
N VAL A 36 -2.89 0.47 -13.26
CA VAL A 36 -1.86 0.30 -12.22
C VAL A 36 -1.93 1.40 -11.17
N MET A 37 -2.36 2.62 -11.53
CA MET A 37 -2.53 3.72 -10.58
C MET A 37 -3.73 3.51 -9.64
N ILE A 38 -4.83 2.92 -10.14
CA ILE A 38 -5.95 2.52 -9.30
C ILE A 38 -5.48 1.46 -8.30
N GLU A 39 -4.80 0.41 -8.76
CA GLU A 39 -4.30 -0.64 -7.86
C GLU A 39 -3.31 -0.10 -6.81
N ALA A 40 -2.38 0.77 -7.20
CA ALA A 40 -1.42 1.38 -6.29
C ALA A 40 -2.10 2.26 -5.23
N SER A 41 -3.04 3.11 -5.64
CA SER A 41 -3.74 4.02 -4.74
C SER A 41 -4.67 3.28 -3.79
N ASP A 42 -5.42 2.28 -4.28
CA ASP A 42 -6.26 1.42 -3.43
C ASP A 42 -5.43 0.62 -2.44
N GLN A 43 -4.28 0.09 -2.85
CA GLN A 43 -3.38 -0.65 -1.95
C GLN A 43 -2.87 0.26 -0.83
N VAL A 44 -2.40 1.47 -1.15
CA VAL A 44 -1.91 2.42 -0.15
C VAL A 44 -3.04 2.88 0.77
N ALA A 45 -4.21 3.21 0.22
CA ALA A 45 -5.37 3.64 1.00
C ALA A 45 -5.86 2.53 1.94
N GLY A 46 -5.94 1.28 1.47
CA GLY A 46 -6.27 0.12 2.29
C GLY A 46 -5.29 -0.07 3.45
N HIS A 47 -4.00 0.12 3.21
CA HIS A 47 -2.98 -0.01 4.25
C HIS A 47 -2.94 1.17 5.23
N LEU A 48 -3.30 2.39 4.81
CA LEU A 48 -3.52 3.50 5.73
C LEU A 48 -4.68 3.20 6.68
N ARG A 49 -5.80 2.68 6.15
CA ARG A 49 -6.94 2.22 6.97
C ARG A 49 -6.54 1.09 7.91
N TYR A 50 -5.67 0.18 7.46
CA TYR A 50 -5.16 -0.89 8.31
C TYR A 50 -4.25 -0.37 9.44
N ALA A 51 -3.35 0.57 9.15
CA ALA A 51 -2.52 1.22 10.18
C ALA A 51 -3.38 1.96 11.21
N GLN A 52 -4.44 2.64 10.75
CA GLN A 52 -5.44 3.25 11.62
C GLN A 52 -6.16 2.20 12.47
N HIS A 53 -6.57 1.08 11.88
CA HIS A 53 -7.19 -0.04 12.60
C HIS A 53 -6.28 -0.61 13.68
N LEU A 54 -5.00 -0.84 13.37
CA LEU A 54 -4.01 -1.28 14.35
C LEU A 54 -3.91 -0.30 15.52
N ALA A 55 -3.86 1.01 15.27
CA ALA A 55 -3.85 2.01 16.32
C ALA A 55 -5.07 1.96 17.25
N MET A 56 -6.26 1.68 16.70
CA MET A 56 -7.49 1.57 17.49
C MET A 56 -7.57 0.28 18.31
N MET A 57 -6.91 -0.79 17.86
CA MET A 57 -6.88 -2.09 18.55
C MET A 57 -5.75 -2.21 19.57
N ASP A 58 -4.64 -1.52 19.34
CA ASP A 58 -3.41 -1.59 20.13
C ASP A 58 -3.03 -0.19 20.62
N ASP A 59 -3.63 0.21 21.74
CA ASP A 59 -3.36 1.48 22.42
C ASP A 59 -1.98 1.47 23.06
N LYS A 60 -1.11 2.37 22.58
CA LYS A 60 0.26 2.55 23.09
C LYS A 60 0.35 3.33 24.39
N PHE A 61 -0.77 3.74 25.00
CA PHE A 61 -0.73 4.50 26.24
C PHE A 61 -0.02 3.72 27.36
N ASP A 62 1.05 4.31 27.87
CA ASP A 62 1.75 3.83 29.07
C ASP A 62 1.99 5.02 30.02
N PRO A 63 1.39 5.03 31.23
CA PRO A 63 1.56 6.12 32.18
C PRO A 63 2.97 6.19 32.79
N THR A 64 3.78 5.13 32.64
CA THR A 64 5.15 5.06 33.15
C THR A 64 6.19 5.51 32.13
N ASP A 65 5.82 5.60 30.86
CA ASP A 65 6.68 6.08 29.78
C ASP A 65 6.22 7.46 29.28
N PRO A 66 6.94 8.56 29.60
CA PRO A 66 6.55 9.90 29.16
C PRO A 66 6.58 10.09 27.63
N THR A 67 7.13 9.13 26.88
CA THR A 67 7.28 9.16 25.42
C THR A 67 6.50 8.06 24.70
N TRP A 68 5.57 7.38 25.39
CA TRP A 68 4.76 6.28 24.86
C TRP A 68 4.13 6.58 23.48
N PHE A 69 3.74 7.84 23.26
CA PHE A 69 3.08 8.30 22.03
C PHE A 69 3.96 8.20 20.78
N ARG A 70 5.28 8.03 20.94
CA ARG A 70 6.21 7.79 19.83
C ARG A 70 6.04 6.41 19.21
N GLU A 71 5.46 5.46 19.95
CA GLU A 71 5.24 4.08 19.48
C GLU A 71 3.98 3.92 18.62
N ARG A 72 3.26 5.01 18.33
CA ARG A 72 2.03 4.95 17.52
C ARG A 72 2.24 4.23 16.19
N TRP A 73 1.26 3.41 15.81
CA TRP A 73 1.22 2.76 14.52
C TRP A 73 1.33 3.78 13.39
N THR A 74 2.30 3.53 12.52
CA THR A 74 2.74 4.47 11.49
C THR A 74 2.85 3.75 10.16
N LEU A 75 2.27 4.36 9.12
CA LEU A 75 2.63 4.06 7.75
C LEU A 75 3.66 5.08 7.29
N GLU A 76 4.81 4.61 6.83
CA GLU A 76 5.91 5.46 6.35
C GLU A 76 6.35 5.06 4.96
N PHE A 77 6.46 6.04 4.07
CA PHE A 77 7.16 5.90 2.80
C PHE A 77 8.65 6.16 3.01
N THR A 78 9.49 5.30 2.43
CA THR A 78 10.94 5.46 2.43
C THR A 78 11.49 5.24 1.02
N THR A 79 12.64 5.84 0.76
CA THR A 79 13.45 5.54 -0.41
C THR A 79 14.67 4.74 0.04
N PHE A 80 14.95 3.59 -0.58
CA PHE A 80 16.08 2.74 -0.19
C PHE A 80 16.79 2.12 -1.38
N GLY A 81 18.07 1.78 -1.19
CA GLY A 81 18.82 0.82 -2.00
C GLY A 81 18.65 0.96 -3.52
N GLY A 82 18.99 2.13 -4.08
CA GLY A 82 18.93 2.38 -5.53
C GLY A 82 17.84 3.37 -5.97
N GLY A 83 17.05 3.91 -5.04
CA GLY A 83 16.03 4.92 -5.35
C GLY A 83 14.60 4.39 -5.37
N ASP A 84 14.41 3.10 -5.06
CA ASP A 84 13.09 2.49 -4.98
C ASP A 84 12.26 3.13 -3.86
N ILE A 85 11.03 3.51 -4.20
CA ILE A 85 10.01 3.96 -3.26
C ILE A 85 9.27 2.74 -2.72
N ARG A 86 9.25 2.65 -1.40
CA ARG A 86 8.55 1.62 -0.65
C ARG A 86 7.82 2.24 0.53
N TYR A 87 6.96 1.46 1.17
CA TYR A 87 6.40 1.85 2.46
C TYR A 87 6.37 0.68 3.44
N SER A 88 6.23 1.00 4.72
CA SER A 88 6.11 0.02 5.80
C SER A 88 5.03 0.44 6.78
N ILE A 89 4.41 -0.54 7.44
CA ILE A 89 3.50 -0.30 8.57
C ILE A 89 4.16 -0.86 9.83
N TYR A 90 4.38 -0.02 10.84
CA TYR A 90 5.11 -0.41 12.05
C TYR A 90 4.76 0.45 13.27
N SER A 91 5.14 -0.03 14.44
CA SER A 91 5.13 0.65 15.73
C SER A 91 6.57 0.74 16.22
N ASP A 92 7.14 1.94 16.34
CA ASP A 92 8.55 2.16 16.71
C ASP A 92 8.79 1.97 18.22
N LEU A 93 8.83 0.72 18.66
CA LEU A 93 9.04 0.33 20.06
C LEU A 93 10.39 0.82 20.61
N THR A 94 11.39 0.93 19.74
CA THR A 94 12.72 1.46 20.10
C THR A 94 12.76 2.99 20.17
N LYS A 95 11.71 3.67 19.69
CA LYS A 95 11.60 5.15 19.62
C LYS A 95 12.79 5.79 18.88
N SER A 96 13.36 5.04 17.94
CA SER A 96 14.53 5.42 17.15
C SER A 96 14.22 6.44 16.06
N GLY A 97 12.94 6.59 15.77
CA GLY A 97 12.38 7.30 14.65
C GLY A 97 12.32 6.50 13.37
N ASN A 98 12.66 5.21 13.31
CA ASN A 98 12.57 4.43 12.07
C ASN A 98 12.28 2.95 12.37
N LEU A 99 11.66 2.25 11.42
CA LEU A 99 11.61 0.79 11.49
C LEU A 99 13.03 0.22 11.48
N ASN A 100 13.39 -0.51 12.54
CA ASN A 100 14.71 -1.13 12.65
C ASN A 100 14.67 -2.57 13.19
N SER A 101 13.52 -3.06 13.65
CA SER A 101 13.39 -4.39 14.25
C SER A 101 12.24 -5.22 13.65
N PRO A 102 12.40 -6.56 13.53
CA PRO A 102 11.32 -7.47 13.15
C PRO A 102 10.14 -7.51 14.14
N THR A 103 10.31 -6.98 15.35
CA THR A 103 9.24 -6.89 16.36
C THR A 103 8.39 -5.62 16.24
N GLU A 104 8.83 -4.63 15.48
CA GLU A 104 8.15 -3.35 15.30
C GLU A 104 7.19 -3.36 14.11
N VAL A 105 7.54 -4.12 13.06
CA VAL A 105 6.80 -4.18 11.80
C VAL A 105 5.53 -5.03 11.91
N ALA A 106 4.45 -4.52 11.34
CA ALA A 106 3.19 -5.24 11.27
C ALA A 106 3.30 -6.51 10.42
N ARG A 107 2.57 -7.55 10.83
CA ARG A 107 2.43 -8.80 10.09
C ARG A 107 1.28 -8.71 9.10
N ASP A 108 1.43 -9.38 7.95
CA ASP A 108 0.37 -9.46 6.97
C ASP A 108 -0.79 -10.32 7.51
N PRO A 109 -2.02 -9.77 7.61
CA PRO A 109 -3.16 -10.52 8.15
C PRO A 109 -3.55 -11.73 7.28
N GLN A 110 -3.19 -11.75 5.99
CA GLN A 110 -3.44 -12.88 5.10
C GLN A 110 -2.31 -13.91 5.14
N ASN A 111 -1.10 -13.49 5.51
CA ASN A 111 0.04 -14.38 5.69
C ASN A 111 0.95 -13.87 6.83
N PRO A 112 0.72 -14.31 8.08
CA PRO A 112 1.45 -13.81 9.24
C PRO A 112 2.98 -14.02 9.22
N GLU A 113 3.49 -14.90 8.34
CA GLU A 113 4.93 -15.08 8.16
C GLU A 113 5.58 -13.88 7.43
N LYS A 114 4.78 -13.08 6.72
CA LYS A 114 5.23 -11.92 5.95
C LYS A 114 5.05 -10.61 6.70
N TYR A 115 5.98 -9.69 6.46
CA TYR A 115 5.95 -8.31 6.92
C TYR A 115 5.14 -7.43 5.98
N LEU A 116 4.44 -6.44 6.53
CA LEU A 116 3.87 -5.32 5.78
C LEU A 116 4.97 -4.27 5.50
N SER A 117 6.02 -4.72 4.83
CA SER A 117 7.21 -3.93 4.49
C SER A 117 8.02 -4.64 3.40
N ALA A 118 8.64 -3.85 2.51
CA ALA A 118 9.67 -4.32 1.58
C ALA A 118 11.10 -4.26 2.18
N GLY A 119 11.20 -4.34 3.49
CA GLY A 119 12.44 -4.32 4.25
C GLY A 119 12.84 -2.93 4.76
N TRP A 120 13.86 -2.92 5.61
CA TRP A 120 14.45 -1.72 6.23
C TRP A 120 15.97 -1.82 6.25
N SER A 121 16.63 -0.72 6.64
CA SER A 121 18.10 -0.69 6.73
C SER A 121 18.58 -1.59 7.88
N GLY A 122 19.58 -2.43 7.63
CA GLY A 122 20.13 -3.32 8.67
C GLY A 122 19.29 -4.56 8.98
N ILE A 123 18.28 -4.87 8.16
CA ILE A 123 17.51 -6.12 8.29
C ILE A 123 18.42 -7.35 8.17
N SER A 124 18.23 -8.32 9.08
CA SER A 124 18.96 -9.58 9.10
C SER A 124 18.65 -10.42 7.86
N ASP A 125 19.56 -11.30 7.44
CA ASP A 125 19.29 -12.21 6.32
C ASP A 125 18.10 -13.13 6.58
N ALA A 126 17.93 -13.59 7.83
CA ALA A 126 16.80 -14.42 8.24
C ALA A 126 15.43 -13.70 8.13
N ASP A 127 15.42 -12.36 8.25
CA ASP A 127 14.20 -11.57 8.15
C ASP A 127 13.93 -11.06 6.73
N LYS A 128 14.92 -11.04 5.84
CA LYS A 128 14.72 -10.68 4.42
C LYS A 128 13.69 -11.58 3.75
N ASP A 129 13.69 -12.87 4.05
CA ASP A 129 12.74 -13.84 3.48
C ASP A 129 11.30 -13.58 3.92
N LYS A 130 11.09 -12.83 5.01
CA LYS A 130 9.77 -12.43 5.50
C LYS A 130 9.29 -11.12 4.90
N THR A 131 10.13 -10.37 4.19
CA THR A 131 9.70 -9.13 3.52
C THR A 131 8.69 -9.41 2.40
N ASN A 132 7.89 -8.40 2.07
CA ASN A 132 6.88 -8.48 1.03
C ASN A 132 7.14 -7.41 -0.04
N ASN A 133 7.55 -7.86 -1.22
CA ASN A 133 7.85 -6.97 -2.35
C ASN A 133 6.62 -6.20 -2.86
N ASN A 134 5.40 -6.57 -2.47
CA ASN A 134 4.20 -5.78 -2.78
C ASN A 134 4.24 -4.36 -2.20
N PHE A 135 5.09 -4.13 -1.19
CA PHE A 135 5.30 -2.84 -0.55
C PHE A 135 6.37 -1.98 -1.25
N ASN A 136 7.01 -2.50 -2.31
CA ASN A 136 7.90 -1.73 -3.19
C ASN A 136 7.08 -1.15 -4.35
N LEU A 137 6.67 0.10 -4.21
CA LEU A 137 5.80 0.80 -5.16
C LEU A 137 6.48 1.04 -6.50
N THR A 138 7.79 1.30 -6.50
CA THR A 138 8.55 1.48 -7.74
C THR A 138 8.55 0.22 -8.57
N LYS A 139 8.87 -0.94 -7.97
CA LYS A 139 8.94 -2.20 -8.70
C LYS A 139 7.56 -2.75 -9.08
N LYS A 140 6.57 -2.66 -8.19
CA LYS A 140 5.24 -3.23 -8.43
C LYS A 140 4.38 -2.37 -9.35
N PHE A 141 4.43 -1.05 -9.19
CA PHE A 141 3.49 -0.12 -9.82
C PHE A 141 4.15 0.97 -10.66
N SER A 142 5.48 0.94 -10.83
CA SER A 142 6.24 1.99 -11.54
C SER A 142 6.04 3.40 -10.95
N ILE A 143 5.79 3.49 -9.64
CA ILE A 143 5.74 4.77 -8.92
C ILE A 143 7.16 5.35 -8.83
N THR A 144 7.29 6.58 -9.30
CA THR A 144 8.54 7.34 -9.35
C THR A 144 8.59 8.46 -8.32
N ASN A 145 7.44 8.88 -7.78
CA ASN A 145 7.38 9.88 -6.72
C ASN A 145 6.19 9.65 -5.79
N VAL A 146 6.39 9.99 -4.51
CA VAL A 146 5.34 10.13 -3.51
C VAL A 146 5.53 11.46 -2.82
N SER A 147 4.54 12.35 -2.89
CA SER A 147 4.58 13.65 -2.25
C SER A 147 3.40 13.85 -1.32
N PHE A 148 3.67 14.54 -0.21
CA PHE A 148 2.65 14.96 0.74
C PHE A 148 2.37 16.45 0.51
N GLY A 149 1.10 16.85 0.63
CA GLY A 149 0.71 18.25 0.59
C GLY A 149 1.40 19.06 1.70
N ASP A 150 1.52 20.37 1.49
CA ASP A 150 2.31 21.27 2.35
C ASP A 150 1.91 21.21 3.84
N THR A 151 0.63 20.95 4.11
CA THR A 151 0.06 20.83 5.46
C THR A 151 0.57 19.62 6.23
N CYS A 152 1.02 18.57 5.53
CA CYS A 152 1.49 17.32 6.12
C CYS A 152 2.88 16.87 5.67
N ASN A 153 3.62 17.76 5.00
CA ASN A 153 5.01 17.55 4.58
C ASN A 153 6.02 18.31 5.48
N ASN A 154 5.64 18.62 6.72
CA ASN A 154 6.50 19.37 7.64
C ASN A 154 7.83 18.62 7.90
N ASN A 155 8.96 19.24 7.53
CA ASN A 155 10.31 18.66 7.55
C ASN A 155 10.47 17.38 6.72
N ARG A 156 9.94 17.38 5.49
CA ARG A 156 10.02 16.22 4.57
C ARG A 156 9.31 14.98 5.11
N ASN A 157 8.24 15.20 5.87
CA ASN A 157 7.43 14.12 6.42
C ASN A 157 6.76 13.34 5.29
N LEU A 158 7.00 12.03 5.27
CA LEU A 158 6.34 11.07 4.37
C LEU A 158 5.75 9.92 5.19
N SER A 159 5.08 10.27 6.29
CA SER A 159 4.50 9.29 7.21
C SER A 159 3.20 9.80 7.80
N ILE A 160 2.28 8.87 8.06
CA ILE A 160 1.06 9.12 8.83
C ILE A 160 1.05 8.15 10.01
N SER A 161 0.97 8.70 11.21
CA SER A 161 0.79 7.94 12.45
C SER A 161 -0.64 8.10 12.95
N PHE A 162 -1.17 7.10 13.65
CA PHE A 162 -2.53 7.14 14.19
C PHE A 162 -2.52 6.92 15.71
N ASP A 163 -3.43 7.59 16.42
CA ASP A 163 -3.71 7.29 17.82
C ASP A 163 -4.86 6.29 17.98
N LYS A 164 -5.17 5.93 19.23
CA LYS A 164 -6.23 4.97 19.57
C LYS A 164 -7.65 5.37 19.16
N LYS A 165 -7.86 6.65 18.80
CA LYS A 165 -9.13 7.16 18.30
C LYS A 165 -9.16 7.22 16.77
N GLY A 166 -8.09 6.76 16.11
CA GLY A 166 -7.91 6.85 14.67
C GLY A 166 -7.51 8.24 14.18
N ARG A 167 -7.15 9.18 15.08
CA ARG A 167 -6.77 10.54 14.68
C ARG A 167 -5.39 10.52 14.02
N PRO A 168 -5.22 11.19 12.87
CA PRO A 168 -3.97 11.16 12.15
C PRO A 168 -2.98 12.23 12.65
N TYR A 169 -1.72 11.84 12.65
CA TYR A 169 -0.56 12.65 13.01
C TYR A 169 0.46 12.55 11.88
N LEU A 170 1.35 13.53 11.78
CA LEU A 170 2.64 13.30 11.12
C LEU A 170 3.42 12.22 11.89
N LYS A 171 4.60 11.83 11.39
CA LYS A 171 5.46 10.85 12.06
C LYS A 171 5.56 11.10 13.57
N ALA A 172 5.08 10.15 14.37
CA ALA A 172 4.97 10.28 15.82
C ALA A 172 6.33 10.15 16.52
N SER A 173 7.15 9.20 16.07
CA SER A 173 8.49 8.98 16.59
C SER A 173 9.50 9.92 15.94
N VAL A 174 9.63 11.12 16.49
CA VAL A 174 10.67 12.08 16.16
C VAL A 174 11.20 12.74 17.43
N GLY A 175 12.49 13.10 17.46
CA GLY A 175 13.13 13.69 18.64
C GLY A 175 12.49 14.98 19.14
N THR A 176 11.81 15.72 18.26
CA THR A 176 11.08 16.96 18.56
C THR A 176 9.67 16.74 19.10
N SER A 177 9.14 15.51 19.11
CA SER A 177 7.82 15.19 19.64
C SER A 177 7.88 15.14 21.17
N ARG A 178 7.25 16.10 21.86
CA ARG A 178 7.35 16.34 23.31
C ARG A 178 6.11 15.90 24.08
N ASN A 179 4.95 15.86 23.44
CA ASN A 179 3.70 15.45 24.09
C ASN A 179 2.77 14.67 23.13
N PRO A 180 1.74 13.97 23.63
CA PRO A 180 0.85 13.16 22.81
C PRO A 180 0.03 13.92 21.75
N MET A 181 -0.13 15.24 21.86
CA MET A 181 -0.87 16.06 20.89
C MET A 181 0.04 16.70 19.84
N ASP A 182 1.36 16.60 20.00
CA ASP A 182 2.30 17.12 19.01
C ASP A 182 2.10 16.43 17.68
N ARG A 183 2.23 17.22 16.61
CA ARG A 183 2.19 16.76 15.22
C ARG A 183 0.84 16.16 14.79
N ILE A 184 -0.24 16.41 15.53
CA ILE A 184 -1.59 16.11 15.04
C ILE A 184 -1.84 16.86 13.73
N LEU A 185 -2.53 16.22 12.78
CA LEU A 185 -2.93 16.92 11.55
C LEU A 185 -3.98 17.98 11.88
N THR A 186 -3.67 19.24 11.55
CA THR A 186 -4.60 20.38 11.70
C THR A 186 -5.40 20.68 10.42
N GLN A 187 -4.98 20.09 9.30
CA GLN A 187 -5.61 20.15 7.98
C GLN A 187 -5.57 18.76 7.35
N ASP A 188 -6.44 18.52 6.37
CA ASP A 188 -6.41 17.27 5.59
C ASP A 188 -5.07 17.11 4.89
N CYS A 189 -4.63 15.87 4.76
CA CYS A 189 -3.36 15.52 4.14
C CYS A 189 -3.58 14.81 2.82
N ASN A 190 -3.14 15.43 1.73
CA ASN A 190 -3.14 14.82 0.41
C ASN A 190 -1.79 14.12 0.16
N ILE A 191 -1.85 12.86 -0.20
CA ILE A 191 -0.72 12.01 -0.60
C ILE A 191 -0.87 11.76 -2.09
N THR A 192 0.09 12.24 -2.89
CA THR A 192 0.09 12.08 -4.35
C THR A 192 1.11 11.02 -4.74
N LEU A 193 0.64 9.98 -5.43
CA LEU A 193 1.47 8.99 -6.10
C LEU A 193 1.65 9.41 -7.56
N THR A 194 2.87 9.42 -8.07
CA THR A 194 3.17 9.70 -9.49
C THR A 194 3.90 8.52 -10.11
N ASN A 195 3.45 8.06 -11.29
CA ASN A 195 4.15 7.01 -12.04
C ASN A 195 5.13 7.55 -13.08
N SER A 196 5.86 6.63 -13.73
CA SER A 196 6.81 6.93 -14.81
C SER A 196 6.18 7.60 -16.04
N ALA A 197 4.87 7.46 -16.25
CA ALA A 197 4.13 8.14 -17.31
C ALA A 197 3.67 9.57 -16.91
N GLY A 198 3.99 10.02 -15.69
CA GLY A 198 3.57 11.33 -15.16
C GLY A 198 2.11 11.40 -14.72
N GLN A 199 1.43 10.26 -14.62
CA GLN A 199 0.06 10.19 -14.14
C GLN A 199 0.03 10.22 -12.61
N ASN A 200 -0.99 10.87 -12.04
CA ASN A 200 -1.11 11.09 -10.60
C ASN A 200 -2.35 10.41 -10.03
N ALA A 201 -2.22 9.80 -8.85
CA ALA A 201 -3.34 9.42 -7.99
C ALA A 201 -3.21 10.14 -6.64
N ILE A 202 -4.33 10.62 -6.10
CA ILE A 202 -4.39 11.41 -4.86
C ILE A 202 -5.22 10.66 -3.82
N ILE A 203 -4.59 10.42 -2.68
CA ILE A 203 -5.21 9.82 -1.49
C ILE A 203 -5.27 10.90 -0.42
N THR A 204 -6.43 11.11 0.19
CA THR A 204 -6.61 12.09 1.27
C THR A 204 -6.83 11.38 2.59
N VAL A 205 -6.08 11.81 3.60
CA VAL A 205 -6.30 11.46 5.00
C VAL A 205 -6.92 12.66 5.69
N TYR A 206 -8.17 12.51 6.13
CA TYR A 206 -8.92 13.57 6.78
C TYR A 206 -8.47 13.80 8.21
N LYS A 207 -8.27 15.06 8.58
CA LYS A 207 -7.98 15.44 9.97
C LYS A 207 -9.10 14.97 10.90
N GLU A 208 -8.79 14.89 12.20
CA GLU A 208 -9.71 14.48 13.28
C GLU A 208 -10.26 13.05 13.22
N SER A 209 -10.55 12.48 12.05
CA SER A 209 -11.11 11.13 11.92
C SER A 209 -10.09 10.11 11.45
N GLY A 210 -9.10 10.53 10.65
CA GLY A 210 -8.19 9.63 9.95
C GLY A 210 -8.87 8.86 8.82
N PHE A 211 -10.09 9.24 8.43
CA PHE A 211 -10.76 8.66 7.27
C PHE A 211 -9.87 8.81 6.03
N VAL A 212 -9.85 7.77 5.19
CA VAL A 212 -8.98 7.67 4.02
C VAL A 212 -9.82 7.50 2.78
N GLU A 213 -9.62 8.37 1.80
CA GLU A 213 -10.33 8.36 0.52
C GLU A 213 -9.36 8.49 -0.66
N VAL A 214 -9.63 7.79 -1.76
CA VAL A 214 -8.94 7.99 -3.04
C VAL A 214 -9.78 8.99 -3.85
N ILE A 215 -9.33 10.24 -3.95
CA ILE A 215 -10.14 11.35 -4.51
C ILE A 215 -9.94 11.49 -6.02
N SER A 216 -8.74 11.20 -6.50
CA SER A 216 -8.41 11.34 -7.92
C SER A 216 -7.50 10.22 -8.35
N VAL A 217 -7.81 9.63 -9.49
CA VAL A 217 -6.98 8.61 -10.14
C VAL A 217 -7.21 8.73 -11.65
N PRO A 218 -6.19 8.55 -12.49
CA PRO A 218 -6.37 8.60 -13.93
C PRO A 218 -7.31 7.47 -14.32
N THR A 219 -8.34 7.75 -15.13
CA THR A 219 -9.14 6.71 -15.78
C THR A 219 -8.57 6.49 -17.18
N ASN A 220 -8.32 5.24 -17.56
CA ASN A 220 -7.86 4.89 -18.91
C ASN A 220 -8.94 5.20 -19.95
#